data_AF-B4DNK3-F1
#
_entry.id   AF-B4DNK3-F1
#
_cell.length_a   1.000
_cell.length_b   1.000
_cell.length_c   1.000
_cell.angle_alpha   90.00
_cell.angle_beta   90.00
_cell.angle_gamma   90.00
#
_symmetry.space_group_name_H-M   'P 1'
#
loop_
_entity.id
_entity.type
_entity.pdbx_description
1 polymer ?
#
loop_
_entity_poly.entity_id
_entity_poly.type
_entity_poly.pdbx_seq_one_letter_code
_entity_poly.pdbx_strand_id
1 'polypeptide(L)'
;MANNDAVLKRLEQKGAEADQIIEYLKQQVSLLKEKAILQATLREEKKLRVENAKLKKEIEELKQELIQAEIQNGVKQIPFPSGTPLHANSMVSENVIQSTAVTTVSSGTKEQIKGGTGDEKKAKEKIEKKGEKKEKKQQSIAPRTVVSGLVNHVPLEQMQNRMVILLCNLKPAKMRGVLSQAMVMCASSPEKIEILAPPNGSVPGDRITFDAFPGEPDKELNPKKKIWEQIQPDLHTNDECVATYKGVPFEVKGKGVCRAQTMSNSGIK
;
A
#
# COMPACT_ATOMS: atom_id res chain seq x y z
N MET A 1 24.43 34.96 43.79
CA MET A 1 24.13 34.64 42.37
C MET A 1 24.40 33.18 42.00
N ALA A 2 25.38 32.48 42.59
CA ALA A 2 25.72 31.08 42.25
C ALA A 2 24.60 30.03 42.53
N ASN A 3 23.76 30.24 43.55
CA ASN A 3 22.73 29.26 43.92
C ASN A 3 21.60 29.12 42.88
N ASN A 4 21.29 30.19 42.13
CA ASN A 4 20.22 30.16 41.14
C ASN A 4 20.63 29.37 39.87
N ASP A 5 21.92 29.40 39.51
CA ASP A 5 22.46 28.66 38.36
C ASP A 5 22.46 27.13 38.59
N ALA A 6 22.78 26.71 39.82
CA ALA A 6 22.73 25.29 40.21
C ALA A 6 21.29 24.73 40.19
N VAL A 7 20.30 25.54 40.60
CA VAL A 7 18.88 25.16 40.55
C VAL A 7 18.40 25.05 39.11
N LEU A 8 18.82 25.98 38.24
CA LEU A 8 18.46 25.97 36.82
C LEU A 8 19.00 24.72 36.10
N LYS A 9 20.29 24.40 36.28
CA LYS A 9 20.90 23.18 35.70
C LYS A 9 20.19 21.90 36.15
N ARG A 10 19.77 21.84 37.41
CA ARG A 10 19.05 20.67 37.94
C ARG A 10 17.63 20.55 37.35
N LEU A 11 16.98 21.68 37.05
CA LEU A 11 15.68 21.71 36.37
C LEU A 11 15.82 21.30 34.90
N GLU A 12 16.84 21.79 34.20
CA GLU A 12 17.14 21.41 32.81
C GLU A 12 17.46 19.91 32.70
N GLN A 13 18.27 19.38 33.61
CA GLN A 13 18.60 17.95 33.64
C GLN A 13 17.35 17.09 33.86
N LYS A 14 16.48 17.47 34.81
CA LYS A 14 15.21 16.77 35.04
C LYS A 14 14.27 16.87 33.83
N GLY A 15 14.29 17.99 33.12
CA GLY A 15 13.55 18.16 31.86
C GLY A 15 14.04 17.18 30.79
N ALA A 16 15.35 17.08 30.60
CA ALA A 16 15.96 16.16 29.64
C ALA A 16 15.70 14.68 29.99
N GLU A 17 15.77 14.31 31.27
CA GLU A 17 15.43 12.97 31.74
C GLU A 17 13.94 12.64 31.50
N ALA A 18 13.04 13.60 31.76
CA ALA A 18 11.62 13.42 31.48
C ALA A 18 11.34 13.26 29.98
N ASP A 19 12.02 14.03 29.12
CA ASP A 19 11.88 13.92 27.67
C ASP A 19 12.37 12.56 27.15
N GLN A 20 13.48 12.03 27.67
CA GLN A 20 13.96 10.68 27.35
C GLN A 20 12.96 9.60 27.76
N ILE A 21 12.36 9.72 28.95
CA ILE A 21 11.33 8.79 29.43
C ILE A 21 10.09 8.84 28.51
N ILE A 22 9.66 10.05 28.14
CA ILE A 22 8.52 10.23 27.23
C ILE A 22 8.81 9.59 25.87
N GLU A 23 10.01 9.78 25.32
CA GLU A 23 10.41 9.18 24.05
C GLU A 23 10.42 7.65 24.12
N TYR A 24 10.99 7.08 25.18
CA TYR A 24 11.01 5.63 25.41
C TYR A 24 9.59 5.05 25.52
N LEU A 25 8.70 5.70 26.30
CA LEU A 25 7.31 5.27 26.42
C LEU A 25 6.55 5.37 25.09
N LYS A 26 6.81 6.42 24.28
CA LYS A 26 6.24 6.52 22.93
C LYS A 26 6.68 5.38 22.03
N GLN A 27 7.96 4.99 22.07
CA GLN A 27 8.48 3.85 21.32
C GLN A 27 7.83 2.54 21.78
N GLN A 28 7.71 2.30 23.10
CA GLN A 28 7.03 1.12 23.63
C GLN A 28 5.56 1.04 23.19
N VAL A 29 4.82 2.16 23.26
CA VAL A 29 3.42 2.21 22.80
C VAL A 29 3.32 1.92 21.30
N SER A 30 4.27 2.40 20.49
CA SER A 30 4.33 2.10 19.06
C SER A 30 4.52 0.61 18.81
N LEU A 31 5.48 -0.01 19.49
CA LEU A 31 5.76 -1.45 19.36
C LEU A 31 4.57 -2.31 19.82
N LEU A 32 3.90 -1.94 20.91
CA LEU A 32 2.71 -2.65 21.37
C LEU A 32 1.55 -2.57 20.37
N LYS A 33 1.35 -1.40 19.74
CA LYS A 33 0.36 -1.24 18.67
C LYS A 33 0.68 -2.10 17.46
N GLU A 34 1.93 -2.11 17.01
CA GLU A 34 2.38 -2.93 15.89
C GLU A 34 2.21 -4.43 16.17
N LYS A 35 2.61 -4.88 17.36
CA LYS A 35 2.40 -6.26 17.81
C LYS A 35 0.93 -6.66 17.85
N ALA A 36 0.05 -5.77 18.31
CA ALA A 36 -1.39 -6.03 18.35
C ALA A 36 -1.99 -6.16 16.94
N ILE A 37 -1.55 -5.30 16.01
CA ILE A 37 -1.96 -5.36 14.60
C ILE A 37 -1.50 -6.68 13.98
N LEU A 38 -0.21 -7.03 14.11
CA LEU A 38 0.34 -8.27 13.59
C LEU A 38 -0.34 -9.52 14.16
N GLN A 39 -0.69 -9.50 15.45
CA GLN A 39 -1.40 -10.60 16.07
C GLN A 39 -2.84 -10.73 15.53
N ALA A 40 -3.51 -9.61 15.26
CA ALA A 40 -4.84 -9.61 14.66
C ALA A 40 -4.80 -10.15 13.23
N THR A 41 -3.86 -9.67 12.39
CA THR A 41 -3.70 -10.12 11.01
C THR A 41 -3.35 -11.61 10.94
N LEU A 42 -2.48 -12.09 11.83
CA LEU A 42 -2.10 -13.51 11.86
C LEU A 42 -3.29 -14.43 12.23
N ARG A 43 -4.17 -13.97 13.13
CA ARG A 43 -5.38 -14.73 13.49
C ARG A 43 -6.36 -14.81 12.32
N GLU A 44 -6.54 -13.69 11.63
CA GLU A 44 -7.41 -13.63 10.45
C GLU A 44 -6.87 -14.50 9.31
N GLU A 45 -5.55 -14.44 9.03
CA GLU A 45 -4.89 -15.29 8.04
C GLU A 45 -5.06 -16.79 8.35
N LYS A 46 -4.92 -17.19 9.62
CA LYS A 46 -5.17 -18.58 10.05
C LYS A 46 -6.62 -19.00 9.83
N LYS A 47 -7.57 -18.13 10.16
CA LYS A 47 -9.01 -18.40 9.94
C LYS A 47 -9.30 -18.58 8.45
N LEU A 48 -8.82 -17.66 7.61
CA LEU A 48 -8.99 -17.72 6.16
C LEU A 48 -8.32 -18.96 5.55
N ARG A 49 -7.15 -19.39 6.05
CA ARG A 49 -6.53 -20.63 5.59
C ARG A 49 -7.39 -21.86 5.88
N VAL A 50 -7.98 -21.95 7.06
CA VAL A 50 -8.87 -23.07 7.43
C VAL A 50 -10.13 -23.06 6.57
N GLU A 51 -10.74 -21.90 6.38
CA GLU A 51 -11.94 -21.74 5.54
C GLU A 51 -11.66 -22.09 4.08
N ASN A 52 -10.56 -21.59 3.51
CA ASN A 52 -10.14 -21.94 2.15
C ASN A 52 -9.86 -23.44 1.99
N ALA A 53 -9.31 -24.11 3.01
CA ALA A 53 -9.11 -25.55 2.98
C ALA A 53 -10.45 -26.30 2.99
N LYS A 54 -11.42 -25.84 3.78
CA LYS A 54 -12.77 -26.42 3.83
C LYS A 54 -13.50 -26.23 2.50
N LEU A 55 -13.51 -25.02 1.95
CA LEU A 55 -14.15 -24.70 0.68
C LEU A 55 -13.53 -25.51 -0.47
N LYS A 56 -12.20 -25.69 -0.49
CA LYS A 56 -11.54 -26.56 -1.48
C LYS A 56 -12.02 -28.02 -1.38
N LYS A 57 -12.21 -28.54 -0.17
CA LYS A 57 -12.73 -29.90 0.03
C LYS A 57 -14.18 -30.02 -0.45
N GLU A 58 -15.01 -29.04 -0.13
CA GLU A 58 -16.42 -28.99 -0.55
C GLU A 58 -16.57 -28.86 -2.07
N ILE A 59 -15.72 -28.05 -2.72
CA ILE A 59 -15.65 -27.96 -4.19
C ILE A 59 -15.28 -29.33 -4.78
N GLU A 60 -14.33 -30.05 -4.19
CA GLU A 60 -13.92 -31.36 -4.70
C GLU A 60 -15.02 -32.42 -4.52
N GLU A 61 -15.73 -32.39 -3.39
CA GLU A 61 -16.89 -33.27 -3.14
C GLU A 61 -18.03 -32.98 -4.13
N LEU A 62 -18.40 -31.72 -4.33
CA LEU A 62 -19.43 -31.32 -5.29
C LEU A 62 -19.04 -31.65 -6.74
N LYS A 63 -17.76 -31.54 -7.09
CA LYS A 63 -17.26 -31.98 -8.40
C LYS A 63 -17.43 -33.48 -8.59
N GLN A 64 -17.09 -34.28 -7.59
CA GLN A 64 -17.26 -35.74 -7.67
C GLN A 64 -18.75 -36.13 -7.78
N GLU A 65 -19.61 -35.46 -7.03
CA GLU A 65 -21.06 -35.67 -7.09
C GLU A 65 -21.63 -35.29 -8.46
N LEU A 66 -21.20 -34.15 -9.03
CA LEU A 66 -21.59 -33.73 -10.38
C LEU A 66 -21.16 -34.75 -11.43
N ILE A 67 -19.90 -35.21 -11.38
CA ILE A 67 -19.37 -36.23 -12.29
C ILE A 67 -20.21 -37.51 -12.20
N GLN A 68 -20.58 -37.94 -10.99
CA GLN A 68 -21.40 -39.13 -10.79
C GLN A 68 -22.82 -38.96 -11.36
N ALA A 69 -23.43 -37.80 -11.16
CA ALA A 69 -24.74 -37.47 -11.72
C ALA A 69 -24.72 -37.37 -13.25
N GLU A 70 -23.66 -36.82 -13.86
CA GLU A 70 -23.48 -36.78 -15.31
C GLU A 70 -23.37 -38.18 -15.93
N ILE A 71 -22.59 -39.07 -15.28
CA ILE A 71 -22.45 -40.47 -15.71
C ILE A 71 -23.79 -41.21 -15.61
N GLN A 72 -24.54 -41.01 -14.51
CA GLN A 72 -25.87 -41.63 -14.33
C GLN A 72 -26.88 -41.16 -15.40
N ASN A 73 -26.77 -39.91 -15.85
CA ASN A 73 -27.61 -39.35 -16.91
C ASN A 73 -27.11 -39.67 -18.33
N GLY A 74 -26.09 -40.52 -18.49
CA GLY A 74 -25.63 -41.02 -19.78
C GLY A 74 -24.74 -40.05 -20.58
N VAL A 75 -24.19 -39.01 -19.92
CA VAL A 75 -23.28 -38.04 -20.55
C VAL A 75 -21.87 -38.63 -20.62
N LYS A 76 -21.29 -38.75 -21.83
CA LYS A 76 -19.90 -39.20 -22.02
C LYS A 76 -18.93 -38.08 -21.61
N GLN A 77 -18.14 -38.30 -20.56
CA GLN A 77 -17.07 -37.36 -20.20
C GLN A 77 -15.93 -37.37 -21.23
N ILE A 78 -15.53 -36.17 -21.63
CA ILE A 78 -14.28 -35.90 -22.34
C ILE A 78 -13.22 -35.57 -21.30
N PRO A 79 -12.05 -36.26 -21.27
CA PRO A 79 -10.98 -35.93 -20.33
C PRO A 79 -10.49 -34.51 -20.58
N PHE A 80 -10.55 -33.65 -19.56
CA PHE A 80 -10.04 -32.30 -19.65
C PHE A 80 -8.51 -32.32 -19.46
N PRO A 81 -7.68 -31.92 -20.45
CA PRO A 81 -6.24 -31.97 -20.33
C PRO A 81 -5.74 -30.68 -19.67
N SER A 82 -5.67 -30.67 -18.35
CA SER A 82 -4.80 -29.72 -17.66
C SER A 82 -4.37 -30.27 -16.30
N GLY A 83 -3.14 -30.79 -16.27
CA GLY A 83 -2.34 -31.04 -15.08
C GLY A 83 -1.84 -32.48 -14.90
N THR A 84 -0.72 -32.82 -15.57
CA THR A 84 0.23 -33.93 -15.26
C THR A 84 -0.30 -35.38 -15.13
N PRO A 85 0.12 -36.32 -16.00
CA PRO A 85 -0.10 -37.75 -15.80
C PRO A 85 0.90 -38.37 -14.81
N LEU A 86 0.35 -38.98 -13.74
CA LEU A 86 0.66 -40.28 -13.10
C LEU A 86 2.14 -40.61 -12.77
N HIS A 87 2.44 -41.17 -11.59
CA HIS A 87 2.28 -42.61 -11.38
C HIS A 87 2.12 -42.97 -9.88
N ALA A 88 1.26 -43.96 -9.64
CA ALA A 88 1.04 -44.61 -8.36
C ALA A 88 2.02 -45.79 -8.12
N ASN A 89 2.41 -45.95 -6.85
CA ASN A 89 2.79 -47.14 -6.08
C ASN A 89 3.89 -48.11 -6.58
N SER A 90 4.98 -48.20 -5.79
CA SER A 90 5.43 -49.47 -5.19
C SER A 90 6.30 -49.22 -3.94
N MET A 91 6.14 -50.09 -2.94
CA MET A 91 6.83 -50.14 -1.65
C MET A 91 8.33 -50.46 -1.82
N VAL A 92 9.23 -49.77 -1.11
CA VAL A 92 10.16 -50.29 -0.07
C VAL A 92 11.24 -49.27 0.34
N SER A 93 11.41 -49.17 1.67
CA SER A 93 12.62 -48.96 2.48
C SER A 93 13.47 -47.68 2.42
N GLU A 94 13.58 -47.09 3.62
CA GLU A 94 14.74 -46.48 4.30
C GLU A 94 15.99 -46.07 3.49
N ASN A 95 16.31 -44.78 3.54
CA ASN A 95 17.49 -44.25 4.25
C ASN A 95 17.47 -42.70 4.15
N VAL A 96 17.44 -41.99 5.29
CA VAL A 96 18.61 -41.36 5.92
C VAL A 96 19.41 -40.51 4.92
N ILE A 97 19.34 -39.19 5.10
CA ILE A 97 20.49 -38.30 5.34
C ILE A 97 19.94 -36.95 5.85
N GLN A 98 20.19 -36.71 7.13
CA GLN A 98 20.25 -35.39 7.76
C GLN A 98 21.48 -34.63 7.24
N SER A 99 21.46 -33.32 7.47
CA SER A 99 22.60 -32.39 7.63
C SER A 99 22.64 -31.31 6.55
N THR A 100 22.90 -30.04 6.84
CA THR A 100 23.31 -29.38 8.10
C THR A 100 23.18 -27.88 7.90
N ALA A 101 23.05 -27.18 9.03
CA ALA A 101 23.33 -25.76 9.18
C ALA A 101 24.77 -25.39 8.77
N VAL A 102 25.03 -24.08 8.67
CA VAL A 102 26.22 -23.30 9.10
C VAL A 102 26.26 -22.03 8.23
N THR A 103 26.68 -20.84 8.63
CA THR A 103 26.92 -20.11 9.89
C THR A 103 27.37 -18.72 9.43
N THR A 104 27.06 -17.73 10.25
CA THR A 104 27.60 -16.37 10.35
C THR A 104 28.99 -16.08 9.77
N VAL A 105 29.18 -14.87 9.22
CA VAL A 105 30.32 -13.99 9.56
C VAL A 105 29.88 -12.52 9.59
N SER A 106 30.55 -11.79 10.48
CA SER A 106 30.27 -10.46 11.01
C SER A 106 31.19 -9.37 10.41
N SER A 107 30.98 -8.13 10.87
CA SER A 107 31.84 -6.92 10.82
C SER A 107 31.90 -6.17 9.48
N GLY A 108 31.73 -4.85 9.37
CA GLY A 108 31.63 -3.76 10.35
C GLY A 108 32.74 -2.75 10.11
N THR A 109 32.45 -1.54 9.61
CA THR A 109 33.24 -0.32 9.92
C THR A 109 32.39 0.94 9.71
N LYS A 110 32.58 1.86 10.63
CA LYS A 110 31.95 3.16 10.87
C LYS A 110 32.86 4.24 10.32
N GLU A 111 32.32 5.26 9.66
CA GLU A 111 32.98 6.58 9.60
C GLU A 111 31.96 7.71 9.49
N GLN A 112 32.29 8.80 10.19
CA GLN A 112 31.50 9.96 10.58
C GLN A 112 32.44 11.16 10.47
N ILE A 113 32.00 12.32 9.97
CA ILE A 113 32.49 13.70 10.23
C ILE A 113 31.47 14.65 9.53
N LYS A 114 30.66 15.49 10.24
CA LYS A 114 30.86 16.88 10.73
C LYS A 114 31.24 17.89 9.63
N GLY A 115 30.71 19.13 9.51
CA GLY A 115 29.76 19.93 10.29
C GLY A 115 29.80 21.43 9.87
N GLY A 116 28.89 22.25 10.41
CA GLY A 116 28.95 23.73 10.60
C GLY A 116 28.66 24.63 9.38
N THR A 117 28.15 25.87 9.44
CA THR A 117 27.66 26.85 10.46
C THR A 117 27.06 28.02 9.60
N GLY A 118 25.95 28.70 9.89
CA GLY A 118 25.81 29.84 10.83
C GLY A 118 25.19 31.10 10.15
N ASP A 119 24.54 31.94 10.97
CA ASP A 119 24.00 33.32 10.77
C ASP A 119 22.67 33.57 10.04
N GLU A 120 21.83 34.55 10.41
CA GLU A 120 21.40 35.16 11.69
C GLU A 120 20.20 36.09 11.34
N LYS A 121 19.22 36.19 12.25
CA LYS A 121 18.30 37.32 12.54
C LYS A 121 17.47 37.99 11.42
N LYS A 122 16.14 38.07 11.64
CA LYS A 122 15.49 39.26 12.26
C LYS A 122 14.02 38.99 12.63
N ALA A 123 13.67 39.34 13.87
CA ALA A 123 12.33 39.31 14.43
C ALA A 123 11.45 40.47 13.90
N LYS A 124 10.13 40.25 13.86
CA LYS A 124 9.11 41.22 14.29
C LYS A 124 7.78 40.53 14.60
N GLU A 125 7.23 40.94 15.73
CA GLU A 125 6.11 40.41 16.49
C GLU A 125 4.78 41.07 16.10
N LYS A 126 3.68 40.30 16.01
CA LYS A 126 2.38 40.67 16.61
C LYS A 126 1.32 39.54 16.56
N ILE A 127 0.94 39.16 17.77
CA ILE A 127 -0.28 38.53 18.34
C ILE A 127 -1.55 38.84 17.51
N GLU A 128 -2.51 37.94 17.22
CA GLU A 128 -3.44 37.30 18.17
C GLU A 128 -4.34 36.17 17.57
N LYS A 129 -4.59 35.12 18.39
CA LYS A 129 -5.73 34.16 18.47
C LYS A 129 -6.44 33.62 17.22
N LYS A 130 -6.31 32.30 16.99
CA LYS A 130 -7.41 31.33 17.22
C LYS A 130 -6.87 29.91 17.27
N GLY A 131 -7.12 29.22 18.38
CA GLY A 131 -6.75 27.83 18.57
C GLY A 131 -7.61 26.91 17.71
N GLU A 132 -6.95 26.17 16.82
CA GLU A 132 -7.35 24.81 16.47
C GLU A 132 -6.08 23.97 16.54
N LYS A 133 -6.05 23.10 17.55
CA LYS A 133 -4.99 22.13 17.77
C LYS A 133 -5.05 21.12 16.61
N LYS A 134 -4.43 21.45 15.48
CA LYS A 134 -4.20 20.55 14.36
C LYS A 134 -3.33 19.41 14.86
N GLU A 135 -3.98 18.33 15.27
CA GLU A 135 -3.35 17.04 15.43
C GLU A 135 -2.54 16.76 14.17
N LYS A 136 -1.23 16.67 14.37
CA LYS A 136 -0.25 16.25 13.38
C LYS A 136 -0.55 14.78 13.09
N LYS A 137 -1.49 14.53 12.17
CA LYS A 137 -1.83 13.20 11.69
C LYS A 137 -0.64 12.68 10.90
N GLN A 138 0.28 12.06 11.62
CA GLN A 138 1.31 11.17 11.10
C GLN A 138 0.63 10.25 10.08
N GLN A 139 1.20 10.08 8.88
CA GLN A 139 0.76 9.04 7.96
C GLN A 139 0.86 7.70 8.69
N SER A 140 -0.28 7.24 9.21
CA SER A 140 -0.40 5.91 9.78
C SER A 140 -0.14 4.92 8.67
N ILE A 141 0.74 3.94 8.92
CA ILE A 141 1.05 2.80 8.03
C ILE A 141 -0.18 1.86 7.88
N ALA A 142 -1.36 2.31 8.31
CA ALA A 142 -2.61 1.59 8.20
C ALA A 142 -3.11 1.63 6.73
N PRO A 143 -3.66 0.52 6.23
CA PRO A 143 -4.35 0.50 4.94
C PRO A 143 -5.44 1.58 4.86
N ARG A 144 -5.64 2.12 3.66
CA ARG A 144 -6.73 3.08 3.39
C ARG A 144 -7.96 2.33 2.89
N THR A 145 -9.13 2.72 3.38
CA THR A 145 -10.40 2.27 2.80
C THR A 145 -10.66 3.05 1.51
N VAL A 146 -10.91 2.34 0.41
CA VAL A 146 -11.18 2.92 -0.91
C VAL A 146 -12.45 2.30 -1.47
N VAL A 147 -13.40 3.14 -1.88
CA VAL A 147 -14.65 2.72 -2.53
C VAL A 147 -14.52 3.04 -4.01
N SER A 148 -14.62 2.02 -4.87
CA SER A 148 -14.49 2.17 -6.32
C SER A 148 -15.69 1.54 -7.04
N GLY A 149 -16.20 2.22 -8.07
CA GLY A 149 -17.31 1.76 -8.90
C GLY A 149 -16.89 0.79 -10.02
N LEU A 150 -16.13 -0.26 -9.69
CA LEU A 150 -15.48 -1.15 -10.67
C LEU A 150 -16.18 -2.50 -10.85
N VAL A 151 -17.30 -2.75 -10.16
CA VAL A 151 -17.99 -4.05 -10.11
C VAL A 151 -18.32 -4.62 -11.50
N ASN A 152 -18.70 -3.77 -12.46
CA ASN A 152 -19.06 -4.20 -13.81
C ASN A 152 -17.86 -4.27 -14.77
N HIS A 153 -16.67 -3.84 -14.34
CA HIS A 153 -15.51 -3.66 -15.21
C HIS A 153 -14.34 -4.58 -14.84
N VAL A 154 -14.17 -4.88 -13.54
CA VAL A 154 -13.08 -5.72 -13.05
C VAL A 154 -13.65 -6.77 -12.11
N PRO A 155 -13.49 -8.08 -12.41
CA PRO A 155 -13.97 -9.13 -11.53
C PRO A 155 -13.22 -9.12 -10.20
N LEU A 156 -13.89 -9.56 -9.14
CA LEU A 156 -13.36 -9.50 -7.76
C LEU A 156 -12.00 -10.20 -7.62
N GLU A 157 -11.81 -11.31 -8.32
CA GLU A 157 -10.56 -12.07 -8.29
C GLU A 157 -9.36 -11.25 -8.81
N GLN A 158 -9.57 -10.42 -9.82
CA GLN A 158 -8.54 -9.54 -10.38
C GLN A 158 -8.29 -8.30 -9.52
N MET A 159 -9.13 -8.02 -8.52
CA MET A 159 -8.90 -6.91 -7.57
C MET A 159 -8.01 -7.34 -6.40
N GLN A 160 -7.93 -8.63 -6.10
CA GLN A 160 -7.12 -9.14 -4.99
C GLN A 160 -5.63 -9.01 -5.30
N ASN A 161 -4.84 -8.50 -4.36
CA ASN A 161 -3.39 -8.29 -4.49
C ASN A 161 -2.96 -7.51 -5.75
N ARG A 162 -3.85 -6.67 -6.30
CA ARG A 162 -3.54 -5.86 -7.48
C ARG A 162 -2.82 -4.58 -7.09
N MET A 163 -1.70 -4.31 -7.75
CA MET A 163 -1.01 -3.03 -7.65
C MET A 163 -1.78 -1.96 -8.42
N VAL A 164 -1.99 -0.81 -7.79
CA VAL A 164 -2.80 0.29 -8.32
C VAL A 164 -2.15 1.63 -8.04
N ILE A 165 -2.52 2.65 -8.82
CA ILE A 165 -2.16 4.04 -8.56
C ILE A 165 -3.35 4.72 -7.88
N LEU A 166 -3.08 5.45 -6.80
CA LEU A 166 -4.11 6.09 -5.97
C LEU A 166 -3.91 7.60 -5.91
N LEU A 167 -5.00 8.35 -6.12
CA LEU A 167 -5.06 9.76 -5.75
C LEU A 167 -5.33 9.89 -4.25
N CYS A 168 -4.30 10.27 -3.50
CA CYS A 168 -4.26 10.15 -2.03
C CYS A 168 -4.55 11.45 -1.25
N ASN A 169 -4.60 12.60 -1.92
CA ASN A 169 -4.80 13.91 -1.30
C ASN A 169 -6.18 14.51 -1.56
N LEU A 170 -7.15 13.74 -2.07
CA LEU A 170 -8.54 14.17 -2.07
C LEU A 170 -9.10 14.25 -0.64
N LYS A 171 -10.07 15.14 -0.44
CA LYS A 171 -10.88 15.15 0.78
C LYS A 171 -11.64 13.82 0.89
N PRO A 172 -11.51 13.07 1.99
CA PRO A 172 -12.24 11.82 2.17
C PRO A 172 -13.76 12.03 2.05
N ALA A 173 -14.42 11.16 1.29
CA ALA A 173 -15.84 11.26 0.98
C ALA A 173 -16.59 9.99 1.39
N LYS A 174 -17.79 10.13 1.94
CA LYS A 174 -18.64 8.99 2.28
C LYS A 174 -19.44 8.55 1.05
N MET A 175 -19.33 7.27 0.70
CA MET A 175 -20.08 6.64 -0.37
C MET A 175 -20.89 5.49 0.22
N ARG A 176 -22.22 5.60 0.20
CA ARG A 176 -23.15 4.60 0.78
C ARG A 176 -22.77 4.19 2.22
N GLY A 177 -22.40 5.16 3.05
CA GLY A 177 -22.04 4.95 4.47
C GLY A 177 -20.57 4.60 4.72
N VAL A 178 -19.80 4.21 3.70
CA VAL A 178 -18.37 3.87 3.82
C VAL A 178 -17.51 5.09 3.47
N LEU A 179 -16.53 5.42 4.31
CA LEU A 179 -15.60 6.53 4.06
C LEU A 179 -14.48 6.09 3.10
N SER A 180 -14.47 6.65 1.88
CA SER A 180 -13.36 6.49 0.93
C SER A 180 -12.28 7.53 1.18
N GLN A 181 -11.03 7.09 1.31
CA GLN A 181 -9.86 7.91 1.67
C GLN A 181 -8.87 8.13 0.52
N ALA A 182 -9.14 7.53 -0.64
CA ALA A 182 -8.39 7.70 -1.88
C ALA A 182 -9.29 7.34 -3.07
N MET A 183 -8.79 7.54 -4.28
CA MET A 183 -9.45 7.15 -5.53
C MET A 183 -8.49 6.37 -6.40
N VAL A 184 -8.94 5.24 -6.99
CA VAL A 184 -8.13 4.44 -7.92
C VAL A 184 -8.09 5.13 -9.27
N MET A 185 -6.90 5.35 -9.80
CA MET A 185 -6.70 5.98 -11.10
C MET A 185 -6.97 4.95 -12.21
N CYS A 186 -7.91 5.27 -13.10
CA CYS A 186 -8.31 4.39 -14.19
C CYS A 186 -8.30 5.13 -15.53
N ALA A 187 -7.92 4.44 -16.60
CA ALA A 187 -8.27 4.86 -17.95
C ALA A 187 -9.77 4.59 -18.15
N SER A 188 -10.49 5.58 -18.66
CA SER A 188 -11.94 5.53 -18.81
C SER A 188 -12.37 5.99 -20.18
N SER A 189 -13.33 5.27 -20.75
CA SER A 189 -14.06 5.58 -21.97
C SER A 189 -15.55 5.36 -21.69
N PRO A 190 -16.46 5.80 -22.57
CA PRO A 190 -17.89 5.52 -22.42
C PRO A 190 -18.23 4.03 -22.31
N GLU A 191 -17.37 3.15 -22.86
CA GLU A 191 -17.64 1.72 -23.00
C GLU A 191 -16.85 0.86 -22.01
N LYS A 192 -15.65 1.30 -21.61
CA LYS A 192 -14.70 0.49 -20.82
C LYS A 192 -13.95 1.33 -19.79
N ILE A 193 -13.67 0.72 -18.65
CA ILE A 193 -12.80 1.26 -17.60
C ILE A 193 -11.69 0.24 -17.33
N GLU A 194 -10.43 0.69 -17.35
CA GLU A 194 -9.26 -0.10 -17.03
C GLU A 194 -8.44 0.54 -15.91
N ILE A 195 -8.08 -0.25 -14.90
CA ILE A 195 -7.20 0.21 -13.83
C ILE A 195 -5.78 0.40 -14.39
N LEU A 196 -5.18 1.55 -14.12
CA LEU A 196 -3.79 1.81 -14.48
C LEU A 196 -2.84 0.91 -13.67
N ALA A 197 -1.95 0.22 -14.37
CA ALA A 197 -0.93 -0.64 -13.78
C ALA A 197 0.37 0.16 -13.58
N PRO A 198 0.93 0.17 -12.36
CA PRO A 198 2.27 0.70 -12.14
C PRO A 198 3.34 -0.25 -12.74
N PRO A 199 4.59 0.23 -12.96
CA PRO A 199 5.66 -0.61 -13.49
C PRO A 199 6.06 -1.73 -12.51
N ASN A 200 6.69 -2.78 -13.05
CA ASN A 200 7.18 -3.90 -12.25
C ASN A 200 8.18 -3.44 -11.19
N GLY A 201 8.10 -4.04 -9.99
CA GLY A 201 8.94 -3.66 -8.85
C GLY A 201 8.43 -2.45 -8.06
N SER A 202 7.32 -1.83 -8.45
CA SER A 202 6.67 -0.79 -7.65
C SER A 202 6.24 -1.34 -6.29
N VAL A 203 6.40 -0.54 -5.24
CA VAL A 203 6.01 -0.90 -3.87
C VAL A 203 4.95 0.08 -3.34
N PRO A 204 4.06 -0.36 -2.43
CA PRO A 204 3.10 0.54 -1.81
C PRO A 204 3.78 1.76 -1.16
N GLY A 205 3.37 2.96 -1.57
CA GLY A 205 3.95 4.22 -1.09
C GLY A 205 4.89 4.90 -2.08
N ASP A 206 5.27 4.23 -3.18
CA ASP A 206 5.98 4.87 -4.29
C ASP A 206 5.17 6.06 -4.83
N ARG A 207 5.89 7.13 -5.15
CA ARG A 207 5.30 8.37 -5.65
C ARG A 207 5.44 8.45 -7.16
N ILE A 208 4.35 8.83 -7.82
CA ILE A 208 4.38 9.27 -9.22
C ILE A 208 4.76 10.75 -9.22
N THR A 209 5.83 11.08 -9.94
CA THR A 209 6.35 12.44 -10.04
C THR A 209 6.63 12.79 -11.48
N PHE A 210 6.52 14.07 -11.82
CA PHE A 210 6.81 14.58 -13.16
C PHE A 210 7.95 15.57 -13.04
N ASP A 211 9.12 15.26 -13.61
CA ASP A 211 10.27 16.17 -13.55
C ASP A 211 9.99 17.50 -14.28
N ALA A 212 9.12 17.48 -15.28
CA ALA A 212 8.61 18.68 -15.97
C ALA A 212 7.68 19.56 -15.12
N PHE A 213 7.12 19.02 -14.03
CA PHE A 213 6.20 19.73 -13.14
C PHE A 213 6.65 19.59 -11.68
N PRO A 214 7.74 20.27 -11.30
CA PRO A 214 8.25 20.22 -9.93
C PRO A 214 7.25 20.85 -8.96
N GLY A 215 7.03 20.19 -7.81
CA GLY A 215 6.16 20.70 -6.77
C GLY A 215 5.85 19.66 -5.70
N GLU A 216 5.41 20.14 -4.54
CA GLU A 216 4.89 19.29 -3.48
C GLU A 216 3.36 19.23 -3.56
N PRO A 217 2.74 18.05 -3.40
CA PRO A 217 1.30 17.92 -3.43
C PRO A 217 0.66 18.63 -2.23
N ASP A 218 -0.51 19.23 -2.46
CA ASP A 218 -1.35 19.75 -1.38
C ASP A 218 -1.66 18.65 -0.36
N LYS A 219 -1.65 19.02 0.93
CA LYS A 219 -2.01 18.10 2.03
C LYS A 219 -3.44 17.53 1.87
N GLU A 220 -4.36 18.37 1.44
CA GLU A 220 -5.74 18.02 1.08
C GLU A 220 -6.20 18.97 -0.03
N LEU A 221 -6.64 18.42 -1.16
CA LEU A 221 -7.20 19.17 -2.28
C LEU A 221 -8.51 19.82 -1.84
N ASN A 222 -8.57 21.14 -1.94
CA ASN A 222 -9.77 21.89 -1.60
C ASN A 222 -10.83 21.74 -2.71
N PRO A 223 -12.00 21.13 -2.44
CA PRO A 223 -13.04 20.95 -3.45
C PRO A 223 -13.55 22.27 -4.04
N LYS A 224 -13.51 23.37 -3.28
CA LYS A 224 -13.94 24.69 -3.75
C LYS A 224 -13.04 25.27 -4.84
N LYS A 225 -11.76 24.86 -4.86
CA LYS A 225 -10.79 25.33 -5.86
C LYS A 225 -10.86 24.52 -7.16
N LYS A 226 -11.56 23.37 -7.16
CA LYS A 226 -11.76 22.51 -8.35
C LYS A 226 -10.44 22.17 -9.08
N ILE A 227 -9.32 22.06 -8.34
CA ILE A 227 -7.98 21.81 -8.90
C ILE A 227 -7.96 20.53 -9.73
N TRP A 228 -8.55 19.45 -9.20
CA TRP A 228 -8.65 18.19 -9.94
C TRP A 228 -9.42 18.34 -11.26
N GLU A 229 -10.52 19.10 -11.28
CA GLU A 229 -11.30 19.34 -12.51
C GLU A 229 -10.52 20.14 -13.56
N GLN A 230 -9.53 20.94 -13.14
CA GLN A 230 -8.65 21.67 -14.05
C GLN A 230 -7.51 20.79 -14.60
N ILE A 231 -7.06 19.80 -13.82
CA ILE A 231 -5.96 18.88 -14.20
C ILE A 231 -6.46 17.70 -15.03
N GLN A 232 -7.65 17.17 -14.70
CA GLN A 232 -8.21 15.97 -15.31
C GLN A 232 -8.30 16.00 -16.85
N PRO A 233 -8.63 17.11 -17.52
CA PRO A 233 -8.66 17.18 -18.99
C PRO A 233 -7.30 16.90 -19.65
N ASP A 234 -6.21 17.21 -18.96
CA ASP A 234 -4.84 17.00 -19.45
C ASP A 234 -4.31 15.59 -19.11
N LEU A 235 -5.08 14.79 -18.36
CA LEU A 235 -4.75 13.41 -17.98
C LEU A 235 -5.35 12.41 -18.96
N HIS A 236 -4.50 11.79 -19.76
CA HIS A 236 -4.90 10.80 -20.75
C HIS A 236 -3.79 9.77 -21.00
N THR A 237 -4.17 8.59 -21.50
CA THR A 237 -3.21 7.63 -22.03
C THR A 237 -2.76 8.03 -23.43
N ASN A 238 -1.51 7.75 -23.80
CA ASN A 238 -1.01 7.97 -25.16
C ASN A 238 -1.29 6.75 -26.07
N ASP A 239 -0.76 6.78 -27.29
CA ASP A 239 -0.88 5.69 -28.29
C ASP A 239 -0.36 4.34 -27.78
N GLU A 240 0.64 4.34 -26.89
CA GLU A 240 1.25 3.14 -26.28
C GLU A 240 0.54 2.70 -24.99
N CYS A 241 -0.66 3.23 -24.72
CA CYS A 241 -1.43 3.02 -23.48
C CYS A 241 -0.73 3.52 -22.20
N VAL A 242 0.33 4.31 -22.30
CA VAL A 242 1.04 4.89 -21.15
C VAL A 242 0.24 6.06 -20.61
N ALA A 243 0.01 6.11 -19.29
CA ALA A 243 -0.68 7.21 -18.64
C ALA A 243 0.21 8.46 -18.67
N THR A 244 -0.35 9.60 -19.09
CA THR A 244 0.39 10.86 -19.22
C THR A 244 -0.37 12.04 -18.63
N TYR A 245 0.38 13.07 -18.25
CA TYR A 245 -0.13 14.41 -17.96
C TYR A 245 0.51 15.39 -18.93
N LYS A 246 -0.28 16.04 -19.80
CA LYS A 246 0.22 16.92 -20.87
C LYS A 246 1.32 16.25 -21.72
N GLY A 247 1.17 14.95 -22.00
CA GLY A 247 2.14 14.14 -22.74
C GLY A 247 3.35 13.66 -21.92
N VAL A 248 3.52 14.08 -20.66
CA VAL A 248 4.59 13.59 -19.78
C VAL A 248 4.15 12.29 -19.09
N PRO A 249 4.89 11.19 -19.22
CA PRO A 249 4.51 9.90 -18.64
C PRO A 249 4.42 9.90 -17.11
N PHE A 250 3.49 9.10 -16.57
CA PHE A 250 3.41 8.76 -15.16
C PHE A 250 4.57 7.83 -14.82
N GLU A 251 5.63 8.36 -14.23
CA GLU A 251 6.82 7.58 -13.90
C GLU A 251 6.94 7.30 -12.39
N VAL A 252 7.29 6.06 -12.06
CA VAL A 252 7.88 5.71 -10.77
C VAL A 252 9.40 5.74 -10.93
N LYS A 253 10.06 6.68 -10.23
CA LYS A 253 11.50 6.92 -10.37
C LYS A 253 12.31 5.63 -10.26
N GLY A 254 13.07 5.31 -11.31
CA GLY A 254 13.95 4.15 -11.36
C GLY A 254 13.27 2.80 -11.62
N LYS A 255 11.96 2.78 -11.90
CA LYS A 255 11.20 1.54 -12.16
C LYS A 255 10.47 1.54 -13.51
N GLY A 256 10.04 2.71 -13.98
CA GLY A 256 9.43 2.88 -15.30
C GLY A 256 8.08 3.58 -15.26
N VAL A 257 7.27 3.37 -16.31
CA VAL A 257 6.04 4.13 -16.54
C VAL A 257 4.78 3.31 -16.27
N CYS A 258 3.73 4.01 -15.82
CA CYS A 258 2.40 3.44 -15.60
C CYS A 258 1.60 3.36 -16.91
N ARG A 259 0.81 2.29 -17.09
CA ARG A 259 0.05 2.07 -18.32
C ARG A 259 -1.33 1.43 -18.09
N ALA A 260 -2.25 1.68 -19.00
CA ALA A 260 -3.46 0.87 -19.15
C ALA A 260 -3.13 -0.47 -19.84
N GLN A 261 -4.07 -1.43 -19.83
CA GLN A 261 -3.84 -2.73 -20.49
C GLN A 261 -4.00 -2.60 -22.00
N THR A 262 -5.09 -1.97 -22.45
CA THR A 262 -5.45 -1.87 -23.87
C THR A 262 -5.96 -0.49 -24.29
N MET A 263 -6.23 0.41 -23.33
CA MET A 263 -6.80 1.72 -23.60
C MET A 263 -5.74 2.78 -23.95
N SER A 264 -5.56 3.05 -25.24
CA SER A 264 -4.83 4.20 -25.75
C SER A 264 -5.74 5.43 -25.91
N ASN A 265 -5.16 6.63 -25.91
CA ASN A 265 -5.86 7.91 -26.13
C ASN A 265 -7.14 8.09 -25.32
N SER A 266 -7.14 7.56 -24.09
CA SER A 266 -8.31 7.51 -23.23
C SER A 266 -8.14 8.44 -22.03
N GLY A 267 -9.21 9.13 -21.64
CA GLY A 267 -9.19 10.04 -20.50
C GLY A 267 -9.03 9.28 -19.18
N ILE A 268 -8.20 9.82 -18.28
CA ILE A 268 -7.96 9.23 -16.96
C ILE A 268 -8.87 9.87 -15.93
N LYS A 269 -9.51 9.05 -15.09
CA LYS A 269 -10.41 9.47 -14.02
C LYS A 269 -10.14 8.77 -12.70
#